data_AF-A0A3M1U055-F1
#
_entry.id   AF-A0A3M1U055-F1
#
_cell.length_a   1.000
_cell.length_b   1.000
_cell.length_c   1.000
_cell.angle_alpha   90.00
_cell.angle_beta   90.00
_cell.angle_gamma   90.00
#
_symmetry.space_group_name_H-M   'P 1'
#
loop_
_entity.id
_entity.type
_entity.pdbx_description
1 polymer ?
#
loop_
_entity_poly.entity_id
_entity_poly.type
_entity_poly.pdbx_seq_one_letter_code
_entity_poly.pdbx_strand_id
1 'polypeptide(L)' 'MTPFLIALMAFTQGEVSSHQSPQVVPDVALTDMSGKTVHLSDFRGKKVVLFTWASW' A
#
# COMPACT_ATOMS: atom_id res chain seq x y z
N MET A 1 -25.26 -25.35 -30.69
CA MET A 1 -24.53 -26.20 -29.71
C MET A 1 -23.36 -25.38 -29.21
N THR A 2 -23.57 -24.64 -28.12
CA THR A 2 -22.62 -23.74 -27.45
C THR A 2 -21.45 -24.54 -26.85
N PRO A 3 -20.21 -24.01 -26.84
CA PRO A 3 -19.78 -23.28 -25.65
C PRO A 3 -18.76 -22.15 -25.93
N PHE A 4 -19.20 -20.88 -25.85
CA PHE A 4 -18.34 -19.72 -25.58
C PHE A 4 -18.36 -19.41 -24.08
N LEU A 5 -18.07 -20.45 -23.29
CA LEU A 5 -17.99 -20.37 -21.84
C LEU A 5 -16.57 -19.90 -21.45
N ILE A 6 -16.53 -18.83 -20.66
CA ILE A 6 -15.49 -18.49 -19.67
C ILE A 6 -14.16 -17.99 -20.23
N ALA A 7 -14.07 -16.69 -20.51
CA ALA A 7 -12.80 -15.96 -20.47
C ALA A 7 -12.95 -14.48 -20.08
N LEU A 8 -13.95 -14.13 -19.26
CA LEU A 8 -14.12 -12.75 -18.77
C LEU A 8 -14.23 -12.66 -17.24
N MET A 9 -13.34 -13.37 -16.54
CA MET A 9 -13.14 -13.15 -15.09
C MET A 9 -11.64 -13.25 -14.78
N ALA A 10 -10.86 -12.32 -15.33
CA ALA A 10 -9.57 -11.95 -14.75
C ALA A 10 -9.71 -10.56 -14.13
N PHE A 11 -10.68 -10.39 -13.22
CA PHE A 11 -10.61 -9.30 -12.26
C PHE A 11 -9.56 -9.73 -11.24
N THR A 12 -8.41 -9.05 -11.27
CA THR A 12 -7.27 -9.27 -10.38
C THR A 12 -7.72 -9.32 -8.92
N GLN A 13 -7.56 -10.47 -8.26
CA GLN A 13 -7.66 -10.58 -6.80
C GLN A 13 -6.55 -9.71 -6.17
N GLY A 14 -6.86 -8.45 -5.89
CA GLY A 14 -6.14 -7.74 -4.84
C GLY A 14 -6.56 -8.37 -3.52
N GLU A 15 -5.70 -9.19 -2.92
CA GLU A 15 -5.95 -9.70 -1.58
C GLU A 15 -5.91 -8.52 -0.60
N VAL A 16 -7.08 -8.00 -0.24
CA VAL A 16 -7.20 -7.08 0.89
C VAL A 16 -7.04 -7.92 2.16
N SER A 17 -5.81 -8.09 2.62
CA SER A 17 -5.53 -8.74 3.90
C SER A 17 -6.09 -7.88 5.03
N SER A 18 -7.20 -8.31 5.62
CA SER A 18 -7.70 -7.72 6.86
C SER A 18 -6.79 -8.17 8.00
N HIS A 19 -5.95 -7.25 8.50
CA HIS A 19 -5.18 -7.52 9.70
C HIS A 19 -6.14 -7.52 10.90
N GLN A 20 -6.41 -8.70 11.46
CA GLN A 20 -7.32 -8.89 12.60
C GLN A 20 -6.77 -8.28 13.91
N SER A 21 -5.53 -7.82 13.91
CA SER A 21 -4.87 -7.20 15.06
C SER A 21 -3.92 -6.10 14.60
N PRO A 22 -3.67 -5.06 15.44
CA PRO A 22 -2.69 -4.04 15.14
C PRO A 22 -1.32 -4.67 14.85
N GLN A 23 -0.71 -4.29 13.73
CA GLN A 23 0.61 -4.76 13.33
C GLN A 23 1.61 -3.61 13.41
N VAL A 24 2.83 -3.94 13.83
CA VAL A 24 3.94 -2.98 13.74
C VAL A 24 4.29 -2.82 12.27
N VAL A 25 4.20 -1.60 11.77
CA VAL A 25 4.62 -1.26 10.41
C VAL A 25 6.16 -1.33 10.34
N PRO A 26 6.75 -1.95 9.30
CA PRO A 26 8.20 -1.95 9.10
C PRO A 26 8.70 -0.50 8.93
N ASP A 27 9.99 -0.28 9.17
CA ASP A 27 10.57 1.02 8.87
C ASP A 27 10.62 1.23 7.36
N VAL A 28 10.24 2.43 6.92
CA VAL A 28 10.20 2.81 5.50
C VAL A 28 11.06 4.06 5.35
N ALA A 29 12.03 4.00 4.46
CA ALA A 29 12.88 5.12 4.10
C ALA A 29 12.41 5.71 2.76
N LEU A 30 12.14 7.01 2.74
CA LEU A 30 11.73 7.75 1.55
C LEU A 30 12.67 8.94 1.35
N THR A 31 12.91 9.30 0.09
CA THR A 31 13.59 10.55 -0.23
C THR A 31 12.54 11.64 -0.34
N ASP A 32 12.69 12.71 0.42
CA ASP A 32 11.79 13.86 0.36
C ASP A 32 12.12 14.78 -0.83
N MET A 33 11.32 15.84 -1.00
CA MET A 33 11.48 16.81 -2.09
C MET A 33 12.78 17.61 -2.03
N SER A 34 13.46 17.63 -0.87
CA SER A 34 14.77 18.26 -0.70
C SER A 34 15.94 17.31 -0.96
N GLY A 35 15.66 16.05 -1.30
CA GLY A 35 16.68 15.02 -1.51
C GLY A 35 17.17 14.37 -0.21
N LYS A 36 16.54 14.66 0.93
CA LYS A 36 16.90 14.06 2.21
C LYS A 36 16.20 12.72 2.38
N THR A 37 16.93 11.71 2.82
CA THR A 37 16.35 10.44 3.27
C THR A 37 15.69 10.63 4.63
N VAL A 38 14.41 10.27 4.70
CA VAL A 38 13.57 10.35 5.91
C VAL A 38 13.03 8.96 6.21
N HIS A 39 13.08 8.56 7.49
CA HIS A 39 12.57 7.28 7.95
C HIS A 39 11.22 7.45 8.65
N LEU A 40 10.33 6.46 8.52
CA LEU A 40 9.09 6.44 9.28
C LEU A 40 9.36 6.41 10.80
N SER A 41 10.46 5.75 11.21
CA SER A 41 10.90 5.73 12.60
C SER A 41 11.22 7.11 13.18
N ASP A 42 11.56 8.10 12.36
CA ASP A 42 11.88 9.46 12.81
C ASP A 42 10.67 10.16 13.44
N PHE A 43 9.45 9.66 13.16
CA PHE A 43 8.19 10.21 13.67
C PHE A 43 7.61 9.45 14.87
N ARG A 44 8.35 8.51 15.47
CA ARG A 44 7.88 7.78 16.67
C ARG A 44 7.48 8.76 17.79
N GLY A 45 6.41 8.41 18.50
CA GLY A 45 5.83 9.28 19.54
C GLY A 45 4.90 10.37 19.02
N LYS A 46 4.74 10.52 17.70
CA LYS A 46 3.76 11.42 17.06
C LYS A 46 2.66 10.59 16.40
N LYS A 47 1.43 11.08 16.44
CA LYS A 47 0.35 10.54 15.58
C LYS A 47 0.61 11.01 14.16
N VAL A 48 0.80 10.08 13.23
CA VAL A 48 1.12 10.36 11.83
C VAL A 48 0.16 9.64 10.90
N VAL A 49 -0.07 10.23 9.73
CA VAL A 49 -0.86 9.65 8.65
C VAL A 49 0.03 9.55 7.42
N LEU A 50 0.16 8.35 6.86
CA LEU A 50 0.81 8.16 5.57
C LEU A 50 -0.27 8.26 4.48
N PHE A 51 -0.08 9.22 3.57
CA PHE A 51 -0.97 9.42 2.43
C PHE A 51 -0.17 9.23 1.14
N THR A 52 -0.61 8.31 0.30
CA THR A 52 0.01 8.00 -1.00
C THR A 52 -0.81 8.64 -2.13
N TRP A 53 -0.15 9.31 -3.06
CA TRP A 53 -0.78 9.95 -4.22
C TRP A 53 0.19 9.96 -5.41
N ALA A 54 -0.36 10.21 -6.60
CA ALA A 54 0.40 10.43 -7.83
C ALA A 54 -0.39 11.41 -8.72
N SER A 55 0.30 12.14 -9.60
CA SER A 55 -0.26 13.24 -10.41
C SER A 55 -0.84 12.83 -11.78
N TRP A 56 -0.69 11.56 -12.13
CA TRP A 56 -1.27 10.92 -13.32
C TRP A 56 -2.78 11.13 -13.47
#